data_AF-A0A533XX01-F1
#
_entry.id   AF-A0A533XX01-F1
#
_cell.length_a   1.000
_cell.length_b   1.000
_cell.length_c   1.000
_cell.angle_alpha   90.00
_cell.angle_beta   90.00
_cell.angle_gamma   90.00
#
_symmetry.space_group_name_H-M   'P 1'
#
loop_
_entity.id
_entity.type
_entity.pdbx_description
1 polymer ?
#
loop_
_entity_poly.entity_id
_entity_poly.type
_entity_poly.pdbx_seq_one_letter_code
_entity_poly.pdbx_strand_id
1 'polypeptide(L)'
;MSVLVEEGSSVLSMGQFTEWLDGRQPLRSPAVVLTFDGRAPEQFSSVIPVLQSFNFSATFFPVSCYLSGEAGDELVTRRNDLQELSKSGYTIGCHSHTHQDLTKLSMAELLREVVASKQILEDILGQRVSAFCYPYGACDARVRRVVREAGFDVAFTVDLGGVSSGDDPYQLKRVPVLGEPGPGEFGVYLSGRFLVSGSILLYWKVRERFLDRRAFLAEAEA
;
A
#
# COMPACT_ATOMS: atom_id res chain seq x y z
N MET A 1 -16.27 3.47 0.80
CA MET A 1 -16.03 4.20 2.07
C MET A 1 -17.26 4.22 2.99
N SER A 2 -18.48 4.50 2.50
CA SER A 2 -19.71 4.48 3.33
C SER A 2 -19.92 3.16 4.08
N VAL A 3 -19.64 2.01 3.45
CA VAL A 3 -19.72 0.68 4.09
C VAL A 3 -18.90 0.60 5.37
N LEU A 4 -17.72 1.23 5.44
CA LEU A 4 -16.90 1.27 6.66
C LEU A 4 -17.59 2.01 7.79
N VAL A 5 -18.31 3.09 7.47
CA VAL A 5 -19.11 3.86 8.44
C VAL A 5 -20.32 3.05 8.89
N GLU A 6 -21.04 2.45 7.95
CA GLU A 6 -22.24 1.64 8.22
C GLU A 6 -21.93 0.42 9.10
N GLU A 7 -20.78 -0.23 8.90
CA GLU A 7 -20.31 -1.34 9.74
C GLU A 7 -19.68 -0.89 11.07
N GLY A 8 -19.51 0.42 11.29
CA GLY A 8 -18.86 0.96 12.48
C GLY A 8 -17.38 0.60 12.60
N SER A 9 -16.70 0.45 11.45
CA SER A 9 -15.28 0.10 11.38
C SER A 9 -14.39 1.22 11.91
N SER A 10 -13.43 0.86 12.75
CA SER A 10 -12.38 1.77 13.19
C SER A 10 -11.30 1.88 12.10
N VAL A 11 -11.24 3.03 11.42
CA VAL A 11 -10.20 3.30 10.42
C VAL A 11 -8.96 3.82 11.12
N LEU A 12 -7.88 3.02 11.13
CA LEU A 12 -6.66 3.29 11.88
C LEU A 12 -5.65 4.07 11.03
N SER A 13 -4.92 4.98 11.69
CA SER A 13 -3.65 5.47 11.16
C SER A 13 -2.58 4.38 11.27
N MET A 14 -1.48 4.51 10.51
CA MET A 14 -0.36 3.56 10.60
C MET A 14 0.26 3.52 12.01
N GLY A 15 0.28 4.67 12.70
CA GLY A 15 0.74 4.75 14.10
C GLY A 15 -0.16 3.93 15.04
N GLN A 16 -1.48 4.07 14.95
CA GLN A 16 -2.42 3.29 15.76
C GLN A 16 -2.33 1.79 15.45
N PHE A 17 -2.16 1.44 14.18
CA PHE A 17 -1.99 0.04 13.77
C PHE A 17 -0.71 -0.58 14.35
N THR A 18 0.42 0.13 14.26
CA THR A 18 1.70 -0.36 14.82
C THR A 18 1.66 -0.43 16.35
N GLU A 19 1.04 0.53 17.03
CA GLU A 19 0.82 0.47 18.48
C GLU A 19 -0.03 -0.74 18.90
N TRP A 20 -1.06 -1.07 18.13
CA TRP A 20 -1.85 -2.29 18.38
C TRP A 20 -1.05 -3.56 18.11
N LEU A 21 -0.31 -3.61 16.99
CA LEU A 21 0.49 -4.78 16.62
C LEU A 21 1.56 -5.10 17.68
N ASP A 22 2.16 -4.07 18.27
CA ASP A 22 3.12 -4.17 19.38
C ASP A 22 2.48 -4.44 20.75
N GLY A 23 1.14 -4.50 20.83
CA GLY A 23 0.40 -4.70 22.09
C GLY A 23 0.38 -3.48 23.02
N ARG A 24 0.76 -2.29 22.53
CA ARG A 24 0.76 -1.03 23.31
C ARG A 24 -0.63 -0.43 23.47
N GLN A 25 -1.54 -0.67 22.53
CA GLN A 25 -2.92 -0.19 22.56
C GLN A 25 -3.92 -1.29 22.17
N PRO A 26 -5.06 -1.42 22.86
CA PRO A 26 -6.12 -2.31 22.42
C PRO A 26 -6.83 -1.75 21.17
N LEU A 27 -7.41 -2.63 20.38
CA LEU A 27 -8.14 -2.29 19.16
C LEU A 27 -9.63 -2.53 19.32
N ARG A 28 -10.45 -1.61 18.77
CA ARG A 28 -11.89 -1.82 18.59
C ARG A 28 -12.16 -2.48 17.24
N SER A 29 -12.76 -3.66 17.26
CA SER A 29 -13.19 -4.38 16.07
C SER A 29 -14.62 -3.98 15.63
N PRO A 30 -14.96 -4.01 14.33
CA PRO A 30 -14.04 -4.22 13.19
C PRO A 30 -13.10 -3.03 12.99
N ALA A 31 -11.91 -3.28 12.47
CA ALA A 31 -10.94 -2.23 12.18
C ALA A 31 -10.23 -2.48 10.86
N VAL A 32 -9.81 -1.39 10.23
CA VAL A 32 -9.13 -1.42 8.94
C VAL A 32 -7.98 -0.42 8.89
N VAL A 33 -6.95 -0.77 8.13
CA VAL A 33 -5.91 0.16 7.70
C VAL A 33 -6.07 0.35 6.20
N LEU A 34 -6.24 1.59 5.76
CA LEU A 34 -6.35 1.91 4.34
C LEU A 34 -4.94 2.15 3.78
N THR A 35 -4.54 1.34 2.80
CA THR A 35 -3.24 1.45 2.14
C THR A 35 -3.42 1.64 0.63
N PHE A 36 -2.67 2.58 0.06
CA PHE A 36 -2.69 2.86 -1.38
C PHE A 36 -1.27 2.76 -1.94
N ASP A 37 -1.08 1.84 -2.86
CA ASP A 37 0.19 1.68 -3.58
C ASP A 37 0.14 2.51 -4.86
N GLY A 38 1.18 3.29 -5.12
CA GLY A 38 1.22 4.15 -6.30
C GLY A 38 2.64 4.45 -6.75
N ARG A 39 2.82 4.74 -8.02
CA ARG A 39 4.08 5.19 -8.60
C ARG A 39 4.39 6.63 -8.20
N ALA A 40 3.38 7.51 -8.24
CA ALA A 40 3.57 8.94 -8.03
C ALA A 40 2.38 9.61 -7.29
N PRO A 41 2.59 10.76 -6.63
CA PRO A 41 1.57 11.43 -5.81
C PRO A 41 0.27 11.78 -6.56
N GLU A 42 0.34 12.06 -7.85
CA GLU A 42 -0.82 12.43 -8.67
C GLU A 42 -1.84 11.30 -8.75
N GLN A 43 -1.40 10.05 -8.61
CA GLN A 43 -2.29 8.89 -8.56
C GLN A 43 -3.17 8.85 -7.30
N PHE A 44 -2.82 9.62 -6.27
CA PHE A 44 -3.59 9.70 -5.03
C PHE A 44 -4.62 10.84 -5.06
N SER A 45 -4.51 11.78 -6.01
CA SER A 45 -5.32 13.00 -6.05
C SER A 45 -6.83 12.75 -6.00
N SER A 46 -7.32 11.69 -6.66
CA SER A 46 -8.75 11.35 -6.70
C SER A 46 -9.29 10.80 -5.39
N VAL A 47 -8.44 10.17 -4.55
CA VAL A 47 -8.89 9.54 -3.30
C VAL A 47 -8.87 10.50 -2.11
N ILE A 48 -8.06 11.57 -2.16
CA ILE A 48 -7.93 12.53 -1.06
C ILE A 48 -9.25 13.20 -0.67
N PRO A 49 -10.06 13.77 -1.59
CA PRO A 49 -11.32 14.41 -1.23
C PRO A 49 -12.31 13.42 -0.60
N VAL A 50 -12.26 12.15 -1.01
CA VAL A 50 -13.10 11.09 -0.44
C VAL A 50 -12.65 10.76 0.97
N LEU A 51 -11.35 10.58 1.22
CA LEU A 51 -10.85 10.31 2.58
C LEU A 51 -11.16 11.46 3.55
N GLN A 52 -11.02 12.71 3.08
CA GLN A 52 -11.32 13.91 3.86
C GLN A 52 -12.81 14.01 4.22
N SER A 53 -13.73 13.69 3.29
CA SER A 53 -15.17 13.76 3.57
C SER A 53 -15.64 12.77 4.64
N PHE A 54 -14.90 11.67 4.83
CA PHE A 54 -15.14 10.68 5.88
C PHE A 54 -14.22 10.85 7.11
N ASN A 55 -13.29 11.81 7.09
CA ASN A 55 -12.24 11.98 8.10
C ASN A 55 -11.44 10.68 8.35
N PHE A 56 -11.13 9.96 7.28
CA PHE A 56 -10.42 8.68 7.34
C PHE A 56 -8.91 8.86 7.27
N SER A 57 -8.18 8.11 8.10
CA SER A 57 -6.74 7.95 7.98
C SER A 57 -6.39 7.01 6.82
N ALA A 58 -5.23 7.22 6.21
CA ALA A 58 -4.71 6.38 5.13
C ALA A 58 -3.18 6.40 5.10
N THR A 59 -2.61 5.38 4.48
CA THR A 59 -1.18 5.28 4.17
C THR A 59 -0.94 5.18 2.67
N PHE A 60 -0.03 6.00 2.15
CA PHE A 60 0.35 6.02 0.74
C PHE A 60 1.77 5.49 0.56
N PHE A 61 1.97 4.59 -0.40
CA PHE A 61 3.26 3.95 -0.70
C PHE A 61 3.74 4.40 -2.09
N PRO A 62 4.40 5.57 -2.21
CA PRO A 62 5.02 6.02 -3.47
C PRO A 62 6.31 5.26 -3.80
N VAL A 63 6.63 5.22 -5.10
CA VAL A 63 7.91 4.72 -5.62
C VAL A 63 8.90 5.89 -5.73
N SER A 64 10.02 5.81 -5.02
CA SER A 64 10.87 7.01 -4.84
C SER A 64 11.62 7.47 -6.09
N CYS A 65 11.78 6.66 -7.15
CA CYS A 65 12.44 7.10 -8.38
C CYS A 65 11.69 8.25 -9.06
N TYR A 66 10.36 8.29 -8.96
CA TYR A 66 9.51 9.38 -9.49
C TYR A 66 9.66 10.69 -8.70
N LEU A 67 10.37 10.63 -7.56
CA LEU A 67 10.65 11.73 -6.64
C LEU A 67 12.15 12.07 -6.58
N SER A 68 12.97 11.39 -7.38
CA SER A 68 14.43 11.54 -7.40
C SER A 68 14.92 12.06 -8.75
N GLY A 69 16.05 12.78 -8.75
CA GLY A 69 16.62 13.39 -9.96
C GLY A 69 16.77 14.90 -9.86
N GLU A 70 17.14 15.52 -10.97
CA GLU A 70 17.30 16.97 -11.08
C GLU A 70 15.94 17.67 -10.91
N ALA A 71 15.94 18.76 -10.12
CA ALA A 71 14.74 19.48 -9.74
C ALA A 71 14.20 20.36 -10.88
N GLY A 72 13.56 19.73 -11.86
CA GLY A 72 12.63 20.41 -12.78
C GLY A 72 11.27 20.64 -12.11
N ASP A 73 10.46 21.53 -12.69
CA ASP A 73 9.17 21.97 -12.13
C ASP A 73 8.23 20.82 -11.75
N GLU A 74 8.11 19.80 -12.60
CA GLU A 74 7.27 18.61 -12.35
C GLU A 74 7.73 17.84 -11.10
N LEU A 75 9.04 17.69 -10.92
CA LEU A 75 9.60 16.98 -9.77
C LEU A 75 9.38 17.77 -8.47
N VAL A 76 9.51 19.09 -8.54
CA VAL A 76 9.23 19.98 -7.41
C VAL A 76 7.75 19.88 -7.01
N THR A 77 6.84 19.91 -7.98
CA THR A 77 5.40 19.73 -7.73
C THR A 77 5.11 18.40 -7.04
N ARG A 78 5.64 17.29 -7.55
CA ARG A 78 5.47 15.97 -6.92
C ARG A 78 5.93 15.92 -5.47
N ARG A 79 7.10 16.52 -5.19
CA ARG A 79 7.64 16.56 -3.82
C ARG A 79 6.76 17.41 -2.90
N ASN A 80 6.25 18.54 -3.40
CA ASN A 80 5.34 19.41 -2.65
C ASN A 80 4.00 18.69 -2.37
N ASP A 81 3.43 18.02 -3.36
CA ASP A 81 2.19 17.24 -3.20
C ASP A 81 2.36 16.17 -2.11
N LEU A 82 3.49 15.47 -2.10
CA LEU A 82 3.78 14.47 -1.09
C LEU A 82 3.90 15.08 0.32
N GLN A 83 4.54 16.25 0.44
CA GLN A 83 4.62 16.99 1.69
C GLN A 83 3.24 17.47 2.17
N GLU A 84 2.37 17.90 1.25
CA GLU A 84 1.00 18.33 1.57
C GLU A 84 0.14 17.16 2.07
N LEU A 85 0.26 15.98 1.44
CA LEU A 85 -0.37 14.76 1.93
C LEU A 85 0.05 14.44 3.37
N SER A 86 1.36 14.51 3.64
CA SER A 86 1.89 14.28 4.98
C SER A 86 1.38 15.31 5.99
N LYS A 87 1.36 16.61 5.64
CA LYS A 87 0.85 17.69 6.49
C LYS A 87 -0.65 17.57 6.76
N SER A 88 -1.39 16.92 5.86
CA SER A 88 -2.82 16.63 6.02
C SER A 88 -3.11 15.44 6.95
N GLY A 89 -2.08 14.85 7.58
CA GLY A 89 -2.23 13.78 8.56
C GLY A 89 -2.19 12.36 7.96
N TYR A 90 -1.97 12.22 6.65
CA TYR A 90 -1.78 10.91 6.03
C TYR A 90 -0.36 10.39 6.26
N THR A 91 -0.24 9.07 6.40
CA THR A 91 1.09 8.43 6.50
C THR A 91 1.68 8.22 5.12
N ILE A 92 2.95 8.54 4.95
CA ILE A 92 3.71 8.19 3.74
C ILE A 92 4.65 7.04 4.09
N GLY A 93 4.46 5.90 3.42
CA GLY A 93 5.35 4.74 3.47
C GLY A 93 6.33 4.72 2.29
N CYS A 94 7.02 3.59 2.11
CA CYS A 94 7.97 3.38 1.01
C CYS A 94 7.58 2.17 0.14
N HIS A 95 7.60 2.33 -1.19
CA HIS A 95 7.33 1.26 -2.16
C HIS A 95 8.54 0.93 -3.04
N SER A 96 9.72 0.84 -2.42
CA SER A 96 11.04 0.71 -3.07
C SER A 96 11.47 1.91 -3.91
N HIS A 97 12.61 1.79 -4.61
CA HIS A 97 13.13 2.84 -5.47
C HIS A 97 12.54 2.78 -6.87
N THR A 98 12.61 1.64 -7.55
CA THR A 98 12.20 1.47 -8.95
C THR A 98 11.09 0.43 -9.13
N HIS A 99 10.52 -0.10 -8.04
CA HIS A 99 9.44 -1.10 -8.07
C HIS A 99 9.88 -2.44 -8.70
N GLN A 100 11.13 -2.84 -8.47
CA GLN A 100 11.63 -4.14 -8.92
C GLN A 100 11.26 -5.27 -7.95
N ASP A 101 11.25 -6.50 -8.46
CA ASP A 101 11.15 -7.71 -7.64
C ASP A 101 12.43 -7.88 -6.82
N LEU A 102 12.35 -7.48 -5.55
CA LEU A 102 13.49 -7.40 -4.63
C LEU A 102 14.21 -8.74 -4.42
N THR A 103 13.50 -9.86 -4.61
CA THR A 103 14.05 -11.20 -4.42
C THR A 103 15.09 -11.56 -5.50
N LYS A 104 15.04 -10.90 -6.66
CA LYS A 104 15.91 -11.15 -7.81
C LYS A 104 17.17 -10.28 -7.83
N LEU A 105 17.27 -9.33 -6.91
CA LEU A 105 18.33 -8.33 -6.89
C LEU A 105 19.57 -8.81 -6.14
N SER A 106 20.74 -8.37 -6.58
CA SER A 106 21.96 -8.46 -5.78
C SER A 106 21.81 -7.67 -4.46
N MET A 107 22.72 -7.90 -3.49
CA MET A 107 22.68 -7.16 -2.23
C MET A 107 22.86 -5.65 -2.42
N ALA A 108 23.73 -5.22 -3.33
CA ALA A 108 23.95 -3.81 -3.59
C ALA A 108 22.72 -3.12 -4.21
N GLU A 109 22.03 -3.81 -5.12
CA GLU A 109 20.77 -3.33 -5.71
C GLU A 109 19.64 -3.30 -4.68
N LEU A 110 19.51 -4.35 -3.85
CA LEU A 110 18.52 -4.41 -2.78
C LEU A 110 18.69 -3.26 -1.78
N LEU A 111 19.92 -2.94 -1.39
CA LEU A 111 20.18 -1.80 -0.50
C LEU A 111 19.80 -0.47 -1.14
N ARG A 112 20.02 -0.28 -2.44
CA ARG A 112 19.53 0.92 -3.15
C ARG A 112 18.00 0.97 -3.15
N GLU A 113 17.35 -0.14 -3.48
CA GLU A 113 15.89 -0.23 -3.53
C GLU A 113 15.21 0.01 -2.19
N VAL A 114 15.85 -0.31 -1.06
CA VAL A 114 15.24 -0.22 0.28
C VAL A 114 15.77 0.95 1.10
N VAL A 115 17.09 1.12 1.18
CA VAL A 115 17.71 2.11 2.07
C VAL A 115 17.72 3.48 1.40
N ALA A 116 18.17 3.57 0.14
CA ALA A 116 18.22 4.85 -0.56
C ALA A 116 16.81 5.40 -0.83
N SER A 117 15.84 4.54 -1.13
CA SER A 117 14.43 4.95 -1.30
C SER A 117 13.84 5.53 -0.02
N LYS A 118 14.14 4.94 1.14
CA LYS A 118 13.77 5.48 2.44
C LYS A 118 14.40 6.86 2.65
N GLN A 119 15.71 7.01 2.44
CA GLN A 119 16.41 8.28 2.63
C GLN A 119 15.82 9.39 1.75
N ILE A 120 15.55 9.11 0.47
CA ILE A 120 14.92 10.08 -0.45
C ILE A 120 13.58 10.58 0.11
N LEU A 121 12.74 9.67 0.60
CA LEU A 121 11.44 10.03 1.16
C LEU A 121 11.58 10.82 2.47
N GLU A 122 12.48 10.42 3.36
CA GLU A 122 12.74 11.13 4.62
C GLU A 122 13.30 12.54 4.38
N ASP A 123 14.17 12.71 3.38
CA ASP A 123 14.71 14.02 2.98
C ASP A 123 13.61 14.95 2.45
N ILE A 124 12.66 14.40 1.68
CA ILE A 124 11.51 15.17 1.17
C ILE A 124 10.54 15.52 2.30
N LEU A 125 10.26 14.56 3.18
CA LEU A 125 9.20 14.70 4.20
C LEU A 125 9.67 15.43 5.47
N GLY A 126 10.98 15.44 5.75
CA GLY A 126 11.55 15.95 6.99
C GLY A 126 11.18 15.12 8.23
N GLN A 127 10.71 13.88 8.03
CA GLN A 127 10.31 12.97 9.10
C GLN A 127 10.60 11.52 8.71
N ARG A 128 10.64 10.64 9.72
CA ARG A 128 10.92 9.21 9.55
C ARG A 128 9.82 8.51 8.75
N VAL A 129 10.22 7.62 7.83
CA VAL A 129 9.32 6.69 7.11
C VAL A 129 9.35 5.32 7.80
N SER A 130 8.21 4.89 8.32
CA SER A 130 8.09 3.70 9.19
C SER A 130 7.50 2.46 8.53
N ALA A 131 6.78 2.58 7.41
CA ALA A 131 6.11 1.47 6.75
C ALA A 131 6.68 1.19 5.37
N PHE A 132 6.82 -0.08 5.02
CA PHE A 132 7.27 -0.55 3.70
C PHE A 132 6.18 -1.37 3.00
N CYS A 133 6.09 -1.30 1.68
CA CYS A 133 5.24 -2.18 0.87
C CYS A 133 6.12 -2.88 -0.17
N TYR A 134 6.13 -4.22 -0.18
CA TYR A 134 6.93 -4.99 -1.12
C TYR A 134 6.34 -4.90 -2.54
N PRO A 135 7.11 -4.51 -3.57
CA PRO A 135 6.67 -4.63 -4.96
C PRO A 135 6.21 -6.06 -5.25
N TYR A 136 5.00 -6.19 -5.81
CA TYR A 136 4.35 -7.49 -6.08
C TYR A 136 4.13 -8.39 -4.85
N GLY A 137 4.34 -7.87 -3.64
CA GLY A 137 4.38 -8.64 -2.39
C GLY A 137 5.58 -9.58 -2.25
N ALA A 138 6.58 -9.47 -3.12
CA ALA A 138 7.70 -10.40 -3.17
C ALA A 138 8.73 -10.11 -2.07
N CYS A 139 8.90 -11.04 -1.13
CA CYS A 139 9.95 -10.98 -0.12
C CYS A 139 10.49 -12.38 0.20
N ASP A 140 11.80 -12.45 0.45
CA ASP A 140 12.48 -13.62 1.02
C ASP A 140 13.09 -13.23 2.38
N ALA A 141 13.79 -14.15 3.05
CA ALA A 141 14.42 -13.88 4.35
C ALA A 141 15.48 -12.76 4.28
N ARG A 142 16.16 -12.61 3.14
CA ARG A 142 17.21 -11.61 2.91
C ARG A 142 16.59 -10.23 2.72
N VAL A 143 15.54 -10.11 1.92
CA VAL A 143 14.76 -8.89 1.72
C VAL A 143 14.14 -8.42 3.03
N ARG A 144 13.47 -9.32 3.79
CA ARG A 144 12.90 -8.96 5.11
C ARG A 144 13.95 -8.46 6.09
N ARG A 145 15.14 -9.08 6.10
CA ARG A 145 16.26 -8.61 6.93
C ARG A 145 16.67 -7.18 6.57
N VAL A 146 16.88 -6.88 5.28
CA VAL A 146 17.26 -5.53 4.84
C VAL A 146 16.19 -4.49 5.20
N VAL A 147 14.91 -4.81 5.03
CA VAL A 147 13.81 -3.90 5.44
C VAL A 147 13.82 -3.67 6.95
N ARG A 148 14.03 -4.71 7.76
CA ARG A 148 14.16 -4.56 9.21
C ARG A 148 15.37 -3.71 9.61
N GLU A 149 16.53 -3.99 9.03
CA GLU A 149 17.79 -3.28 9.31
C GLU A 149 17.78 -1.82 8.81
N ALA A 150 17.02 -1.52 7.74
CA ALA A 150 16.74 -0.16 7.31
C ALA A 150 15.85 0.62 8.29
N GLY A 151 15.35 -0.05 9.33
CA GLY A 151 14.59 0.56 10.42
C GLY A 151 13.15 0.90 10.03
N PHE A 152 12.49 0.06 9.23
CA PHE A 152 11.02 0.09 9.11
C PHE A 152 10.39 -0.67 10.30
N ASP A 153 9.21 -0.22 10.74
CA ASP A 153 8.44 -0.86 11.82
C ASP A 153 7.60 -2.03 11.28
N VAL A 154 7.03 -1.85 10.08
CA VAL A 154 6.16 -2.83 9.44
C VAL A 154 6.38 -2.90 7.93
N ALA A 155 6.10 -4.06 7.34
CA ALA A 155 6.14 -4.27 5.90
C ALA A 155 4.98 -5.13 5.39
N PHE A 156 4.35 -4.69 4.30
CA PHE A 156 3.16 -5.31 3.72
C PHE A 156 3.48 -6.10 2.46
N THR A 157 2.90 -7.29 2.37
CA THR A 157 2.88 -8.14 1.18
C THR A 157 1.55 -7.98 0.42
N VAL A 158 1.32 -8.85 -0.58
CA VAL A 158 -0.01 -9.05 -1.18
C VAL A 158 -0.62 -10.39 -0.78
N ASP A 159 -0.02 -11.09 0.20
CA ASP A 159 -0.59 -12.32 0.75
C ASP A 159 -1.97 -12.01 1.34
N LEU A 160 -2.95 -12.84 0.99
CA LEU A 160 -4.34 -12.55 1.31
C LEU A 160 -4.64 -12.77 2.78
N GLY A 161 -5.29 -11.80 3.40
CA GLY A 161 -5.93 -11.96 4.69
C GLY A 161 -5.86 -10.72 5.57
N GLY A 162 -6.60 -10.79 6.68
CA GLY A 162 -6.44 -9.85 7.78
C GLY A 162 -5.16 -10.12 8.57
N VAL A 163 -4.76 -9.11 9.34
CA VAL A 163 -3.64 -9.18 10.28
C VAL A 163 -4.16 -9.58 11.66
N SER A 164 -3.44 -10.48 12.34
CA SER A 164 -3.70 -10.88 13.73
C SER A 164 -2.57 -10.42 14.65
N SER A 165 -2.86 -10.30 15.94
CA SER A 165 -1.79 -10.09 16.93
C SER A 165 -0.81 -11.27 16.90
N GLY A 166 0.48 -10.96 16.85
CA GLY A 166 1.56 -11.97 16.75
C GLY A 166 1.96 -12.35 15.32
N ASP A 167 1.33 -11.79 14.28
CA ASP A 167 1.84 -11.91 12.91
C ASP A 167 3.23 -11.25 12.79
N ASP A 168 4.07 -11.74 11.86
CA ASP A 168 5.38 -11.12 11.58
C ASP A 168 5.16 -9.70 11.03
N PRO A 169 5.64 -8.64 11.71
CA PRO A 169 5.45 -7.26 11.25
C PRO A 169 6.10 -6.99 9.90
N TYR A 170 7.03 -7.84 9.45
CA TYR A 170 7.71 -7.73 8.16
C TYR A 170 7.13 -8.64 7.07
N GLN A 171 5.97 -9.25 7.30
CA GLN A 171 5.25 -10.05 6.30
C GLN A 171 3.74 -9.91 6.48
N LEU A 172 3.26 -8.69 6.65
CA LEU A 172 1.84 -8.44 6.90
C LEU A 172 1.00 -8.70 5.65
N LYS A 173 -0.15 -9.34 5.85
CA LYS A 173 -1.12 -9.66 4.81
C LYS A 173 -1.97 -8.43 4.48
N ARG A 174 -2.56 -8.44 3.29
CA ARG A 174 -3.52 -7.42 2.83
C ARG A 174 -4.70 -8.05 2.12
N VAL A 175 -5.76 -7.28 1.97
CA VAL A 175 -6.89 -7.63 1.11
C VAL A 175 -6.89 -6.65 -0.07
N PRO A 176 -6.57 -7.09 -1.30
CA PRO A 176 -6.60 -6.22 -2.46
C PRO A 176 -8.04 -5.86 -2.81
N VAL A 177 -8.27 -4.58 -3.08
CA VAL A 177 -9.55 -4.10 -3.63
C VAL A 177 -9.42 -4.12 -5.15
N LEU A 178 -10.19 -5.00 -5.81
CA LEU A 178 -10.11 -5.20 -7.25
C LEU A 178 -11.29 -4.55 -7.97
N GLY A 179 -10.99 -3.71 -8.96
CA GLY A 179 -11.95 -2.90 -9.71
C GLY A 179 -12.89 -2.12 -8.81
N GLU A 180 -14.19 -2.16 -9.15
CA GLU A 180 -15.24 -1.38 -8.49
C GLU A 180 -16.23 -2.31 -7.78
N PRO A 181 -15.87 -2.87 -6.61
CA PRO A 181 -16.75 -3.81 -5.91
C PRO A 181 -18.03 -3.11 -5.47
N GLY A 182 -19.16 -3.81 -5.60
CA GLY A 182 -20.41 -3.37 -4.97
C GLY A 182 -20.32 -3.43 -3.43
N PRO A 183 -21.23 -2.78 -2.69
CA PRO A 183 -21.19 -2.74 -1.22
C PRO A 183 -21.08 -4.11 -0.55
N GLY A 184 -21.81 -5.12 -1.06
CA GLY A 184 -21.74 -6.48 -0.52
C GLY A 184 -20.41 -7.19 -0.76
N GLU A 185 -19.80 -7.00 -1.93
CA GLU A 185 -18.45 -7.53 -2.23
C GLU A 185 -17.39 -6.83 -1.38
N PHE A 186 -17.55 -5.52 -1.16
CA PHE A 186 -16.65 -4.76 -0.30
C PHE A 186 -16.74 -5.23 1.16
N GLY A 187 -17.95 -5.46 1.70
CA GLY A 187 -18.14 -6.04 3.04
C GLY A 187 -17.46 -7.41 3.21
N VAL A 188 -17.44 -8.22 2.15
CA VAL A 188 -16.69 -9.48 2.13
C VAL A 188 -15.17 -9.25 2.28
N TYR A 189 -14.60 -8.24 1.61
CA TYR A 189 -13.19 -7.89 1.77
C TYR A 189 -12.85 -7.50 3.21
N LEU A 190 -13.75 -6.78 3.89
CA LEU A 190 -13.57 -6.37 5.29
C LEU A 190 -13.46 -7.54 6.27
N SER A 191 -13.98 -8.71 5.91
CA SER A 191 -13.87 -9.90 6.76
C SER A 191 -12.44 -10.42 6.92
N GLY A 192 -11.51 -10.03 6.02
CA GLY A 192 -10.12 -10.50 6.05
C GLY A 192 -9.95 -12.01 5.87
N ARG A 193 -11.00 -12.74 5.44
CA ARG A 193 -10.98 -14.21 5.32
C ARG A 193 -10.39 -14.66 3.99
N PHE A 194 -9.27 -15.37 4.06
CA PHE A 194 -8.53 -15.92 2.91
C PHE A 194 -9.40 -16.61 1.85
N LEU A 195 -10.32 -17.48 2.27
CA LEU A 195 -11.17 -18.28 1.37
C LEU A 195 -12.11 -17.43 0.50
N VAL A 196 -12.49 -16.24 0.95
CA VAL A 196 -13.44 -15.39 0.23
C VAL A 196 -12.71 -14.43 -0.70
N SER A 197 -11.59 -13.85 -0.25
CA SER A 197 -10.73 -12.98 -1.09
C SER A 197 -10.05 -13.77 -2.24
N GLY A 198 -9.66 -15.03 -2.02
CA GLY A 198 -9.04 -15.87 -3.04
C GLY A 198 -9.99 -16.23 -4.19
N SER A 199 -11.27 -16.45 -3.88
CA SER A 199 -12.31 -16.73 -4.88
C SER A 199 -12.57 -15.51 -5.76
N ILE A 200 -12.52 -14.30 -5.18
CA ILE A 200 -12.71 -13.04 -5.91
C ILE A 200 -11.49 -12.72 -6.79
N LEU A 201 -10.27 -13.00 -6.32
CA LEU A 201 -9.05 -12.89 -7.14
C LEU A 201 -9.02 -13.86 -8.32
N LEU A 202 -9.46 -15.10 -8.11
CA LEU A 202 -9.57 -16.08 -9.19
C LEU A 202 -10.62 -15.63 -10.22
N TYR A 203 -11.79 -15.19 -9.74
CA TYR A 203 -12.83 -14.62 -10.59
C TYR A 203 -12.32 -13.43 -11.40
N TRP A 204 -11.62 -12.48 -10.78
CA TRP A 204 -11.03 -11.33 -11.46
C TRP A 204 -9.97 -11.72 -12.50
N LYS A 205 -9.01 -12.58 -12.15
CA LYS A 205 -8.00 -13.07 -13.10
C LYS A 205 -8.62 -13.81 -14.29
N VAL A 206 -9.72 -14.53 -14.06
CA VAL A 206 -10.47 -15.19 -15.14
C VAL A 206 -11.21 -14.14 -15.98
N ARG A 207 -11.90 -13.17 -15.34
CA ARG A 207 -12.67 -12.12 -16.01
C ARG A 207 -11.81 -11.21 -16.88
N GLU A 208 -10.68 -10.70 -16.38
CA GLU A 208 -9.74 -9.89 -17.16
C GLU A 208 -9.26 -10.64 -18.39
N ARG A 209 -8.84 -11.90 -18.24
CA ARG A 209 -8.43 -12.73 -19.38
C ARG A 209 -9.53 -12.90 -20.43
N PHE A 210 -10.80 -12.90 -20.04
CA PHE A 210 -11.92 -12.97 -20.98
C PHE A 210 -12.26 -11.62 -21.62
N LEU A 211 -12.15 -10.53 -20.88
CA LEU A 211 -12.39 -9.17 -21.38
C LEU A 211 -11.28 -8.72 -22.33
N ASP A 212 -10.01 -8.96 -22.00
CA ASP A 212 -8.86 -8.71 -22.89
C ASP A 212 -8.98 -9.50 -24.19
N ARG A 213 -9.45 -10.76 -24.11
CA ARG A 213 -9.66 -11.59 -25.29
C ARG A 213 -10.82 -11.10 -26.17
N ARG A 214 -11.84 -10.49 -25.58
CA ARG A 214 -12.94 -9.85 -26.32
C ARG A 214 -12.51 -8.53 -26.96
N ALA A 215 -11.73 -7.71 -26.25
CA ALA A 215 -11.16 -6.48 -26.80
C ALA A 215 -10.22 -6.78 -27.98
N PHE A 216 -9.35 -7.78 -27.83
CA PHE A 216 -8.45 -8.25 -28.89
C PHE A 216 -9.20 -8.78 -30.12
N LEU A 217 -10.31 -9.51 -29.93
CA LEU A 217 -11.13 -10.01 -31.05
C LEU A 217 -11.93 -8.88 -31.72
N ALA A 218 -12.38 -7.87 -30.97
CA ALA A 218 -13.07 -6.71 -31.53
C ALA A 218 -12.14 -5.80 -32.34
N GLU A 219 -10.86 -5.68 -31.96
CA GLU A 219 -9.84 -4.97 -32.76
C GLU A 219 -9.39 -5.76 -33.99
N ALA A 220 -9.45 -7.10 -33.95
CA ALA A 220 -9.12 -7.95 -35.11
C ALA A 220 -10.23 -8.01 -36.18
N GLU A 221 -11.44 -7.56 -35.85
CA GLU A 221 -12.60 -7.52 -36.74
C GLU A 221 -12.91 -6.11 -37.30
N ALA A 222 -12.12 -5.09 -36.93
CA ALA A 222 -12.23 -3.70 -37.38
C ALA A 222 -11.15 -3.33 -38.41
#